data_AF-A0A2K2TUZ8-F1
#
_entry.id   AF-A0A2K2TUZ8-F1
#
_cell.length_a   1.000
_cell.length_b   1.000
_cell.length_c   1.000
_cell.angle_alpha   90.00
_cell.angle_beta   90.00
_cell.angle_gamma   90.00
#
_symmetry.space_group_name_H-M   'P 1'
#
loop_
_entity.id
_entity.type
_entity.pdbx_description
1 polymer ?
#
loop_
_entity_poly.entity_id
_entity_poly.type
_entity_poly.pdbx_seq_one_letter_code
_entity_poly.pdbx_strand_id
1 'polypeptide(L)'
;MNIKRAKEEIKNTIEAYLLKDEYGEYAIPSIRQRPVLLIGPPGVGKTQIMEQIAQECQIGLVAYTITHHTRQSAVGLPMIEKKSYGGREYAVTEYTMSEIVASIYDMIEKTGLKEGILFIDEINCVSETLAPTMLQFLQCKTFGNHAIPEGWMIAAAGNPPEFNKSVRDFDIVTLDRIKMIHVEADFDVWKEYAYKVNIHPAIISYLGVKKQYFCQIETTVDGPVFATPRGWEDLSRLIEVYEKIKKLVDRDVVFQYIQHGKIARDFANYLELYYKYQNDYQVDEILSGTIRESMCDKLARAPFDERLSVIGLLLSKLGQRFYEIQEKERFMELFMKYLKAFNQRAESLGQTGRAQALFETLTEELKAAHREKKTAKLLSRKENHRYLSVIDRMDRCLQVLRAEHLDDGAGAWERLRQLFSEESDRYEELFEDGGQMLEHAFDFMEAAFGESQEMVIFITELNTSYYSVHFLQSYDCKRYYEYNKNLLFDQQEADILNKIGK
;
A
#
# COMPACT_ATOMS: atom_id res chain seq x y z
N MET A 1 -14.01 11.01 -8.23
CA MET A 1 -13.55 9.63 -8.52
C MET A 1 -12.76 9.10 -7.33
N ASN A 2 -12.68 7.80 -7.10
CA ASN A 2 -11.94 7.25 -5.95
C ASN A 2 -10.42 7.22 -6.16
N ILE A 3 -9.70 6.99 -5.05
CA ILE A 3 -8.22 7.01 -5.01
C ILE A 3 -7.58 5.91 -5.88
N LYS A 4 -8.21 4.74 -6.01
CA LYS A 4 -7.70 3.62 -6.84
C LYS A 4 -7.70 3.99 -8.32
N ARG A 5 -8.78 4.60 -8.83
CA ARG A 5 -8.83 5.10 -10.20
C ARG A 5 -7.83 6.24 -10.42
N ALA A 6 -7.67 7.14 -9.45
CA ALA A 6 -6.68 8.21 -9.51
C ALA A 6 -5.24 7.68 -9.61
N LYS A 7 -4.91 6.63 -8.85
CA LYS A 7 -3.60 5.95 -8.91
C LYS A 7 -3.31 5.40 -10.31
N GLU A 8 -4.26 4.68 -10.89
CA GLU A 8 -4.11 4.14 -12.26
C GLU A 8 -3.97 5.25 -13.31
N GLU A 9 -4.72 6.34 -13.16
CA GLU A 9 -4.60 7.50 -14.05
C GLU A 9 -3.20 8.14 -13.98
N ILE A 10 -2.60 8.21 -12.79
CA ILE A 10 -1.22 8.70 -12.63
C ILE A 10 -0.23 7.73 -13.27
N LYS A 11 -0.37 6.41 -13.07
CA LYS A 11 0.49 5.40 -13.71
C LYS A 11 0.46 5.50 -15.23
N ASN A 12 -0.73 5.58 -15.82
CA ASN A 12 -0.89 5.79 -17.26
C ASN A 12 -0.25 7.10 -17.72
N THR A 13 -0.34 8.15 -16.90
CA THR A 13 0.31 9.44 -17.20
C THR A 13 1.83 9.28 -17.19
N ILE A 14 2.39 8.52 -16.24
CA ILE A 14 3.84 8.28 -16.14
C ILE A 14 4.32 7.51 -17.35
N GLU A 15 3.65 6.42 -17.70
CA GLU A 15 3.98 5.64 -18.88
C GLU A 15 3.96 6.51 -20.15
N ALA A 16 2.92 7.33 -20.33
CA ALA A 16 2.82 8.23 -21.46
C ALA A 16 3.88 9.34 -21.46
N TYR A 17 4.25 9.88 -20.30
CA TYR A 17 5.20 11.00 -20.19
C TYR A 17 6.65 10.53 -20.29
N LEU A 18 6.92 9.27 -19.90
CA LEU A 18 8.25 8.68 -19.95
C LEU A 18 8.51 7.85 -21.20
N LEU A 19 7.48 7.60 -22.03
CA LEU A 19 7.65 6.93 -23.31
C LEU A 19 8.61 7.73 -24.20
N LYS A 20 9.64 7.04 -24.72
CA LYS A 20 10.63 7.60 -25.64
C LYS A 20 10.41 7.08 -27.06
N ASP A 21 10.74 7.91 -28.04
CA ASP A 21 10.74 7.53 -29.45
C ASP A 21 12.04 6.78 -29.85
N GLU A 22 12.17 6.47 -31.13
CA GLU A 22 13.34 5.76 -31.68
C GLU A 22 14.66 6.54 -31.57
N TYR A 23 14.61 7.85 -31.32
CA TYR A 23 15.77 8.72 -31.12
C TYR A 23 16.12 8.91 -29.63
N GLY A 24 15.31 8.34 -28.73
CA GLY A 24 15.48 8.46 -27.28
C GLY A 24 14.90 9.74 -26.69
N GLU A 25 14.12 10.51 -27.46
CA GLU A 25 13.42 11.71 -27.00
C GLU A 25 12.06 11.35 -26.40
N TYR A 26 11.60 12.10 -25.40
CA TYR A 26 10.27 11.89 -24.82
C TYR A 26 9.17 12.20 -25.85
N ALA A 27 8.31 11.21 -26.12
CA ALA A 27 7.24 11.32 -27.12
C ALA A 27 6.27 12.49 -26.83
N ILE A 28 6.08 12.82 -25.55
CA ILE A 28 5.43 14.06 -25.13
C ILE A 28 6.52 14.98 -24.56
N PRO A 29 6.86 16.09 -25.25
CA PRO A 29 7.85 17.04 -24.76
C PRO A 29 7.50 17.59 -23.38
N SER A 30 8.50 17.87 -22.55
CA SER A 30 8.31 18.32 -21.14
C SER A 30 7.36 19.53 -21.02
N ILE A 31 7.38 20.46 -21.98
CA ILE A 31 6.49 21.63 -22.02
C ILE A 31 5.01 21.30 -22.26
N ARG A 32 4.69 20.13 -22.82
CA ARG A 32 3.32 19.65 -23.08
C ARG A 32 2.80 18.68 -22.03
N GLN A 33 3.66 18.23 -21.14
CA GLN A 33 3.30 17.37 -20.02
C GLN A 33 2.70 18.21 -18.88
N ARG A 34 1.38 18.17 -18.71
CA ARG A 34 0.66 18.91 -17.66
C ARG A 34 0.93 18.29 -16.28
N PRO A 35 1.22 19.09 -15.22
CA PRO A 35 1.27 18.54 -13.87
C PRO A 35 -0.05 17.90 -13.45
N VAL A 36 0.02 16.86 -12.64
CA VAL A 36 -1.16 16.19 -12.09
C VAL A 36 -1.50 16.78 -10.73
N LEU A 37 -2.72 17.26 -10.54
CA LEU A 37 -3.19 17.82 -9.27
C LEU A 37 -4.32 16.98 -8.68
N LEU A 38 -4.11 16.45 -7.48
CA LEU A 38 -5.11 15.72 -6.71
C LEU A 38 -5.81 16.66 -5.72
N ILE A 39 -7.13 16.84 -5.85
CA ILE A 39 -7.95 17.58 -4.89
C ILE A 39 -8.89 16.61 -4.20
N GLY A 40 -8.79 16.48 -2.87
CA GLY A 40 -9.68 15.60 -2.10
C GLY A 40 -9.51 15.76 -0.60
N PRO A 41 -10.37 15.13 0.22
CA PRO A 41 -10.32 15.30 1.67
C PRO A 41 -8.97 14.87 2.28
N PRO A 42 -8.63 15.36 3.47
CA PRO A 42 -7.45 14.89 4.20
C PRO A 42 -7.56 13.40 4.52
N GLY A 43 -6.42 12.70 4.52
CA GLY A 43 -6.36 11.30 4.94
C GLY A 43 -6.86 10.26 3.94
N VAL A 44 -7.28 10.62 2.71
CA VAL A 44 -7.72 9.66 1.67
C VAL A 44 -6.59 8.92 0.94
N GLY A 45 -5.32 9.10 1.36
CA GLY A 45 -4.18 8.38 0.78
C GLY A 45 -3.46 9.05 -0.39
N LYS A 46 -3.71 10.34 -0.68
CA LYS A 46 -3.07 11.09 -1.79
C LYS A 46 -1.52 11.00 -1.79
N THR A 47 -0.90 11.20 -0.63
CA THR A 47 0.56 11.10 -0.46
C THR A 47 1.04 9.66 -0.59
N GLN A 48 0.32 8.72 0.02
CA GLN A 48 0.71 7.31 0.07
C GLN A 48 0.66 6.64 -1.31
N ILE A 49 -0.29 7.03 -2.18
CA ILE A 49 -0.32 6.46 -3.52
C ILE A 49 0.90 6.89 -4.35
N MET A 50 1.53 8.04 -4.08
CA MET A 50 2.74 8.46 -4.80
C MET A 50 3.92 7.54 -4.49
N GLU A 51 4.06 7.12 -3.24
CA GLU A 51 5.05 6.10 -2.83
C GLU A 51 4.78 4.76 -3.51
N GLN A 52 3.52 4.32 -3.53
CA GLN A 52 3.15 3.07 -4.20
C GLN A 52 3.41 3.12 -5.71
N ILE A 53 3.12 4.25 -6.36
CA ILE A 53 3.35 4.43 -7.80
C ILE A 53 4.84 4.42 -8.10
N ALA A 54 5.66 5.13 -7.31
CA ALA A 54 7.11 5.13 -7.49
C ALA A 54 7.70 3.71 -7.36
N GLN A 55 7.22 2.94 -6.38
CA GLN A 55 7.57 1.53 -6.21
C GLN A 55 7.11 0.67 -7.40
N GLU A 56 5.87 0.79 -7.84
CA GLU A 56 5.34 -0.02 -8.96
C GLU A 56 5.98 0.31 -10.30
N CYS A 57 6.27 1.59 -10.57
CA CYS A 57 6.89 2.06 -11.79
C CYS A 57 8.43 2.01 -11.76
N GLN A 58 9.04 1.68 -10.61
CA GLN A 58 10.50 1.66 -10.40
C GLN A 58 11.18 3.00 -10.76
N ILE A 59 10.58 4.11 -10.32
CA ILE A 59 11.08 5.48 -10.57
C ILE A 59 11.35 6.23 -9.26
N GLY A 60 12.12 7.32 -9.33
CA GLY A 60 12.45 8.13 -8.15
C GLY A 60 11.22 8.87 -7.59
N LEU A 61 11.21 9.12 -6.28
CA LEU A 61 10.20 9.97 -5.64
C LEU A 61 10.85 11.01 -4.73
N VAL A 62 10.59 12.26 -5.03
CA VAL A 62 10.90 13.40 -4.18
C VAL A 62 9.59 14.02 -3.73
N ALA A 63 9.33 14.04 -2.42
CA ALA A 63 8.08 14.54 -1.87
C ALA A 63 8.34 15.70 -0.90
N TYR A 64 7.58 16.78 -1.04
CA TYR A 64 7.66 17.98 -0.21
C TYR A 64 6.28 18.42 0.26
N THR A 65 6.19 18.87 1.50
CA THR A 65 5.01 19.59 2.01
C THR A 65 5.31 21.07 2.01
N ILE A 66 4.65 21.83 1.12
CA ILE A 66 5.05 23.20 0.82
C ILE A 66 4.82 24.19 1.97
N THR A 67 3.93 23.86 2.91
CA THR A 67 3.60 24.68 4.08
C THR A 67 4.77 24.85 5.04
N HIS A 68 5.77 23.96 5.01
CA HIS A 68 6.99 24.07 5.81
C HIS A 68 8.09 24.90 5.16
N HIS A 69 7.88 25.37 3.92
CA HIS A 69 8.89 26.09 3.15
C HIS A 69 8.67 27.59 3.13
N THR A 70 9.79 28.30 3.13
CA THR A 70 9.84 29.73 2.86
C THR A 70 10.07 29.98 1.37
N ARG A 71 9.85 31.23 0.94
CA ARG A 71 10.23 31.63 -0.43
C ARG A 71 11.71 31.36 -0.70
N GLN A 72 12.57 31.55 0.29
CA GLN A 72 14.01 31.35 0.19
C GLN A 72 14.36 29.87 -0.05
N SER A 73 13.76 28.93 0.68
CA SER A 73 14.01 27.49 0.43
C SER A 73 13.47 27.02 -0.92
N ALA A 74 12.35 27.59 -1.38
CA ALA A 74 11.72 27.18 -2.63
C ALA A 74 12.36 27.81 -3.88
N VAL A 75 12.83 29.06 -3.81
CA VAL A 75 13.39 29.81 -4.96
C VAL A 75 14.92 29.83 -4.95
N GLY A 76 15.53 29.69 -3.78
CA GLY A 76 16.96 29.90 -3.55
C GLY A 76 17.26 31.20 -2.80
N LEU A 77 18.52 31.36 -2.40
CA LEU A 77 19.02 32.56 -1.74
C LEU A 77 19.62 33.52 -2.78
N PRO A 78 19.33 34.83 -2.68
CA PRO A 78 19.92 35.80 -3.58
C PRO A 78 21.43 35.93 -3.32
N MET A 79 22.22 35.90 -4.39
CA MET A 79 23.66 36.14 -4.41
C MET A 79 23.98 37.26 -5.38
N ILE A 80 24.98 38.07 -5.03
CA ILE A 80 25.48 39.13 -5.91
C ILE A 80 26.52 38.50 -6.83
N GLU A 81 26.28 38.58 -8.13
CA GLU A 81 27.23 38.16 -9.15
C GLU A 81 27.64 39.37 -10.01
N LYS A 82 28.88 39.37 -10.52
CA LYS A 82 29.33 40.39 -11.47
C LYS A 82 29.21 39.83 -12.88
N LYS A 83 28.42 40.49 -13.73
CA LYS A 83 28.27 40.14 -15.15
C LYS A 83 28.71 41.29 -16.04
N SER A 84 29.35 40.94 -17.16
CA SER A 84 29.77 41.91 -18.17
C SER A 84 28.72 42.03 -19.27
N TYR A 85 28.14 43.21 -19.42
CA TYR A 85 27.19 43.53 -20.49
C TYR A 85 27.75 44.68 -21.33
N GLY A 86 27.96 44.44 -22.63
CA GLY A 86 28.51 45.45 -23.54
C GLY A 86 29.90 45.97 -23.12
N GLY A 87 30.73 45.11 -22.53
CA GLY A 87 32.08 45.47 -22.09
C GLY A 87 32.17 46.24 -20.77
N ARG A 88 31.05 46.39 -20.03
CA ARG A 88 31.02 46.98 -18.69
C ARG A 88 30.52 45.96 -17.67
N GLU A 89 31.16 45.90 -16.51
CA GLU A 89 30.72 45.07 -15.39
C GLU A 89 29.57 45.72 -14.62
N TYR A 90 28.55 44.92 -14.33
CA TYR A 90 27.43 45.28 -13.47
C TYR A 90 27.27 44.21 -12.39
N ALA A 91 26.92 44.64 -11.18
CA ALA A 91 26.45 43.73 -10.15
C ALA A 91 24.99 43.36 -10.44
N VAL A 92 24.71 42.07 -10.58
CA VAL A 92 23.37 41.51 -10.78
C VAL A 92 23.01 40.58 -9.64
N THR A 93 21.72 40.38 -9.43
CA THR A 93 21.21 39.39 -8.46
C THR A 93 20.96 38.06 -9.18
N GLU A 94 21.62 37.01 -8.70
CA GLU A 94 21.32 35.63 -9.05
C GLU A 94 20.73 34.90 -7.84
N TYR A 95 20.12 33.75 -8.06
CA TYR A 95 19.59 32.90 -6.98
C TYR A 95 20.34 31.57 -6.98
N THR A 96 20.64 31.04 -5.79
CA THR A 96 21.13 29.66 -5.65
C THR A 96 20.09 28.66 -6.14
N MET A 97 20.53 27.44 -6.44
CA MET A 97 19.58 26.35 -6.72
C MET A 97 18.59 26.18 -5.56
N SER A 98 17.32 25.97 -5.92
CA SER A 98 16.27 25.59 -4.98
C SER A 98 16.57 24.26 -4.31
N GLU A 99 16.28 24.14 -3.02
CA GLU A 99 16.41 22.86 -2.30
C GLU A 99 15.56 21.75 -2.95
N ILE A 100 14.40 22.11 -3.49
CA ILE A 100 13.49 21.19 -4.17
C ILE A 100 14.16 20.62 -5.42
N VAL A 101 14.75 21.47 -6.24
CA VAL A 101 15.45 21.06 -7.46
C VAL A 101 16.72 20.27 -7.13
N ALA A 102 17.49 20.74 -6.14
CA ALA A 102 18.70 20.06 -5.68
C ALA A 102 18.40 18.63 -5.20
N SER A 103 17.30 18.42 -4.49
CA SER A 103 16.92 17.08 -4.01
C SER A 103 16.61 16.08 -5.12
N ILE A 104 16.16 16.56 -6.29
CA ILE A 104 15.96 15.72 -7.48
C ILE A 104 17.32 15.26 -8.01
N TYR A 105 18.28 16.18 -8.16
CA TYR A 105 19.63 15.83 -8.58
C TYR A 105 20.32 14.90 -7.59
N ASP A 106 20.20 15.17 -6.29
CA ASP A 106 20.65 14.26 -5.24
C ASP A 106 20.04 12.85 -5.37
N MET A 107 18.74 12.75 -5.68
CA MET A 107 18.08 11.46 -5.89
C MET A 107 18.66 10.74 -7.10
N ILE A 108 18.85 11.45 -8.22
CA ILE A 108 19.45 10.91 -9.44
C ILE A 108 20.87 10.42 -9.16
N GLU A 109 21.70 11.21 -8.47
CA GLU A 109 23.09 10.86 -8.16
C GLU A 109 23.19 9.66 -7.21
N LYS A 110 22.35 9.61 -6.17
CA LYS A 110 22.37 8.55 -5.15
C LYS A 110 21.85 7.21 -5.67
N THR A 111 20.93 7.22 -6.63
CA THR A 111 20.18 6.02 -7.04
C THR A 111 20.37 5.63 -8.49
N GLY A 112 20.89 6.52 -9.34
CA GLY A 112 20.94 6.34 -10.78
C GLY A 112 19.59 6.49 -11.49
N LEU A 113 18.48 6.69 -10.76
CA LEU A 113 17.14 6.85 -11.32
C LEU A 113 17.01 8.22 -11.99
N LYS A 114 17.10 8.25 -13.31
CA LYS A 114 16.96 9.47 -14.12
C LYS A 114 15.52 9.97 -14.22
N GLU A 115 14.55 9.10 -13.98
CA GLU A 115 13.12 9.37 -14.11
C GLU A 115 12.43 9.27 -12.75
N GLY A 116 11.41 10.10 -12.51
CA GLY A 116 10.80 10.21 -11.19
C GLY A 116 9.56 11.08 -11.11
N ILE A 117 9.05 11.20 -9.88
CA ILE A 117 7.94 12.08 -9.50
C ILE A 117 8.46 13.10 -8.50
N LEU A 118 8.26 14.38 -8.79
CA LEU A 118 8.28 15.44 -7.79
C LEU A 118 6.85 15.65 -7.30
N PHE A 119 6.59 15.25 -6.05
CA PHE A 119 5.29 15.39 -5.40
C PHE A 119 5.27 16.57 -4.43
N ILE A 120 4.35 17.51 -4.65
CA ILE A 120 4.14 18.67 -3.75
C ILE A 120 2.79 18.55 -3.03
N ASP A 121 2.83 18.26 -1.74
CA ASP A 121 1.66 18.20 -0.88
C ASP A 121 1.26 19.59 -0.36
N GLU A 122 -0.03 19.76 -0.08
CA GLU A 122 -0.67 21.00 0.39
C GLU A 122 -0.42 22.22 -0.52
N ILE A 123 -0.38 22.01 -1.84
CA ILE A 123 0.00 23.03 -2.84
C ILE A 123 -0.84 24.31 -2.77
N ASN A 124 -2.10 24.20 -2.37
CA ASN A 124 -3.04 25.32 -2.28
C ASN A 124 -3.13 25.96 -0.89
N CYS A 125 -2.35 25.48 0.09
CA CYS A 125 -2.23 26.06 1.44
C CYS A 125 -0.97 26.94 1.58
N VAL A 126 -0.35 27.36 0.47
CA VAL A 126 0.88 28.14 0.48
C VAL A 126 0.72 29.54 1.03
N SER A 127 1.82 30.05 1.61
CA SER A 127 1.89 31.45 2.03
C SER A 127 1.67 32.41 0.86
N GLU A 128 1.21 33.61 1.16
CA GLU A 128 0.94 34.64 0.16
C GLU A 128 2.14 34.97 -0.71
N THR A 129 3.32 35.02 -0.08
CA THR A 129 4.57 35.37 -0.74
C THR A 129 5.09 34.29 -1.70
N LEU A 130 4.61 33.05 -1.54
CA LEU A 130 5.02 31.89 -2.34
C LEU A 130 4.00 31.51 -3.41
N ALA A 131 2.73 31.88 -3.24
CA ALA A 131 1.66 31.54 -4.17
C ALA A 131 1.99 31.86 -5.65
N PRO A 132 2.50 33.06 -6.03
CA PRO A 132 2.84 33.34 -7.42
C PRO A 132 3.92 32.40 -7.98
N THR A 133 4.92 32.05 -7.16
CA THR A 133 5.99 31.13 -7.54
C THR A 133 5.45 29.71 -7.74
N MET A 134 4.52 29.25 -6.91
CA MET A 134 3.91 27.93 -7.09
C MET A 134 3.06 27.83 -8.35
N LEU A 135 2.31 28.89 -8.66
CA LEU A 135 1.54 28.97 -9.91
C LEU A 135 2.49 28.91 -11.12
N GLN A 136 3.56 29.71 -11.09
CA GLN A 136 4.60 29.66 -12.12
C GLN A 136 5.22 28.26 -12.23
N PHE A 137 5.50 27.60 -11.12
CA PHE A 137 6.05 26.25 -11.10
C PHE A 137 5.13 25.24 -11.77
N LEU A 138 3.83 25.24 -11.45
CA LEU A 138 2.84 24.36 -12.07
C LEU A 138 2.65 24.66 -13.57
N GLN A 139 2.85 25.91 -13.99
CA GLN A 139 2.65 26.28 -15.40
C GLN A 139 3.90 26.09 -16.26
N CYS A 140 5.09 26.34 -15.72
CA CYS A 140 6.34 26.43 -16.47
C CYS A 140 7.34 25.32 -16.12
N LYS A 141 7.08 24.51 -15.09
CA LYS A 141 7.99 23.48 -14.57
C LYS A 141 9.35 24.02 -14.15
N THR A 142 9.36 25.24 -13.61
CA THR A 142 10.56 25.91 -13.13
C THR A 142 10.34 26.40 -11.71
N PHE A 143 11.31 26.17 -10.83
CA PHE A 143 11.40 26.88 -9.55
C PHE A 143 12.45 27.98 -9.66
N GLY A 144 12.01 29.23 -9.59
CA GLY A 144 12.88 30.36 -9.90
C GLY A 144 13.39 30.26 -11.33
N ASN A 145 14.71 30.26 -11.51
CA ASN A 145 15.38 30.13 -12.81
C ASN A 145 15.76 28.69 -13.17
N HIS A 146 15.44 27.71 -12.31
CA HIS A 146 15.86 26.33 -12.49
C HIS A 146 14.70 25.47 -13.00
N ALA A 147 14.91 24.83 -14.14
CA ALA A 147 13.97 23.86 -14.68
C ALA A 147 14.03 22.55 -13.90
N ILE A 148 12.88 21.89 -13.77
CA ILE A 148 12.84 20.49 -13.33
C ILE A 148 13.51 19.63 -14.40
N PRO A 149 14.38 18.68 -14.02
CA PRO A 149 15.02 17.76 -14.97
C PRO A 149 14.00 17.03 -15.85
N GLU A 150 14.37 16.77 -17.11
CA GLU A 150 13.56 15.91 -17.98
C GLU A 150 13.44 14.50 -17.38
N GLY A 151 12.34 13.81 -17.67
CA GLY A 151 12.03 12.53 -17.05
C GLY A 151 11.39 12.64 -15.66
N TRP A 152 11.20 13.85 -15.13
CA TRP A 152 10.52 14.07 -13.86
C TRP A 152 9.12 14.66 -14.04
N MET A 153 8.12 13.88 -13.65
CA MET A 153 6.73 14.32 -13.60
C MET A 153 6.48 15.16 -12.36
N ILE A 154 5.70 16.23 -12.50
CA ILE A 154 5.20 17.01 -11.36
C ILE A 154 3.81 16.48 -11.00
N ALA A 155 3.67 16.05 -9.75
CA ALA A 155 2.40 15.74 -9.11
C ALA A 155 2.20 16.66 -7.89
N ALA A 156 0.96 17.02 -7.60
CA ALA A 156 0.63 17.85 -6.46
C ALA A 156 -0.66 17.38 -5.80
N ALA A 157 -0.81 17.68 -4.51
CA ALA A 157 -2.06 17.44 -3.79
C ALA A 157 -2.50 18.70 -3.05
N GLY A 158 -3.80 18.94 -3.04
CA GLY A 158 -4.44 20.03 -2.32
C GLY A 158 -5.69 19.58 -1.59
N ASN A 159 -6.18 20.45 -0.73
CA ASN A 159 -7.42 20.25 0.02
C ASN A 159 -8.55 21.08 -0.60
N PRO A 160 -9.77 20.54 -0.68
CA PRO A 160 -10.96 21.33 -0.98
C PRO A 160 -11.09 22.56 -0.05
N PRO A 161 -11.56 23.72 -0.56
CA PRO A 161 -11.72 24.94 0.25
C PRO A 161 -12.60 24.75 1.50
N GLU A 162 -13.61 23.88 1.39
CA GLU A 162 -14.53 23.52 2.48
C GLU A 162 -13.86 22.85 3.69
N PHE A 163 -12.66 22.25 3.53
CA PHE A 163 -11.97 21.55 4.62
C PHE A 163 -10.83 22.35 5.26
N ASN A 164 -10.37 23.43 4.63
CA ASN A 164 -9.24 24.21 5.16
C ASN A 164 -9.34 25.70 4.76
N LYS A 165 -9.43 26.56 5.77
CA LYS A 165 -9.60 28.02 5.61
C LYS A 165 -8.40 28.73 4.96
N SER A 166 -7.23 28.10 4.95
CA SER A 166 -6.01 28.65 4.33
C SER A 166 -5.88 28.28 2.84
N VAL A 167 -6.86 27.55 2.30
CA VAL A 167 -6.87 27.14 0.89
C VAL A 167 -7.10 28.35 0.00
N ARG A 168 -6.31 28.43 -1.07
CA ARG A 168 -6.47 29.39 -2.16
C ARG A 168 -6.94 28.67 -3.41
N ASP A 169 -7.96 29.23 -4.06
CA ASP A 169 -8.42 28.73 -5.35
C ASP A 169 -7.43 29.05 -6.46
N PHE A 170 -7.31 28.13 -7.41
CA PHE A 170 -6.55 28.32 -8.63
C PHE A 170 -7.40 29.07 -9.66
N ASP A 171 -6.80 30.02 -10.36
CA ASP A 171 -7.47 30.72 -11.46
C ASP A 171 -7.63 29.81 -12.69
N ILE A 172 -8.53 30.21 -13.60
CA ILE A 172 -8.84 29.43 -14.81
C ILE A 172 -7.59 29.20 -15.66
N VAL A 173 -6.68 30.18 -15.71
CA VAL A 173 -5.42 30.12 -16.47
C VAL A 173 -4.50 29.01 -15.93
N THR A 174 -4.45 28.85 -14.61
CA THR A 174 -3.68 27.78 -13.98
C THR A 174 -4.36 26.42 -14.18
N LEU A 175 -5.68 26.35 -14.00
CA LEU A 175 -6.43 25.12 -14.18
C LEU A 175 -6.36 24.58 -15.62
N ASP A 176 -6.32 25.44 -16.64
CA ASP A 176 -6.17 25.01 -18.04
C ASP A 176 -4.81 24.32 -18.33
N ARG A 177 -3.80 24.55 -17.49
CA ARG A 177 -2.44 23.97 -17.66
C ARG A 177 -2.19 22.75 -16.77
N ILE A 178 -3.17 22.34 -15.97
CA ILE A 178 -3.05 21.27 -14.99
C ILE A 178 -4.02 20.14 -15.35
N LYS A 179 -3.59 18.90 -15.10
CA LYS A 179 -4.46 17.72 -15.11
C LYS A 179 -5.03 17.54 -13.70
N MET A 180 -6.20 18.12 -13.45
CA MET A 180 -6.86 18.06 -12.13
C MET A 180 -7.71 16.80 -11.98
N ILE A 181 -7.55 16.10 -10.86
CA ILE A 181 -8.30 14.90 -10.49
C ILE A 181 -8.94 15.14 -9.12
N HIS A 182 -10.28 15.13 -9.09
CA HIS A 182 -11.05 15.15 -7.85
C HIS A 182 -11.12 13.74 -7.24
N VAL A 183 -10.56 13.61 -6.04
CA VAL A 183 -10.49 12.37 -5.27
C VAL A 183 -11.50 12.39 -4.14
N GLU A 184 -12.40 11.42 -4.14
CA GLU A 184 -13.41 11.22 -3.10
C GLU A 184 -13.05 10.02 -2.23
N ALA A 185 -13.48 10.08 -0.97
CA ALA A 185 -13.38 8.95 -0.06
C ALA A 185 -14.41 7.88 -0.48
N ASP A 186 -13.94 6.66 -0.66
CA ASP A 186 -14.74 5.52 -1.08
C ASP A 186 -14.41 4.35 -0.15
N PHE A 187 -15.41 3.91 0.62
CA PHE A 187 -15.20 2.86 1.62
C PHE A 187 -14.87 1.52 0.98
N ASP A 188 -15.53 1.16 -0.12
CA ASP A 188 -15.34 -0.16 -0.73
C ASP A 188 -13.94 -0.27 -1.33
N VAL A 189 -13.43 0.80 -1.94
CA VAL A 189 -12.02 0.88 -2.36
C VAL A 189 -11.05 0.89 -1.18
N TRP A 190 -11.35 1.62 -0.11
CA TRP A 190 -10.51 1.61 1.08
C TRP A 190 -10.49 0.25 1.76
N LYS A 191 -11.58 -0.50 1.72
CA LYS A 191 -11.71 -1.83 2.32
C LYS A 191 -10.80 -2.86 1.64
N GLU A 192 -10.69 -2.82 0.31
CA GLU A 192 -9.68 -3.63 -0.41
C GLU A 192 -8.26 -3.34 0.09
N TYR A 193 -7.93 -2.05 0.26
CA TYR A 193 -6.66 -1.62 0.84
C TYR A 193 -6.51 -2.08 2.30
N ALA A 194 -7.57 -1.96 3.10
CA ALA A 194 -7.60 -2.31 4.51
C ALA A 194 -7.26 -3.79 4.73
N TYR A 195 -7.79 -4.69 3.90
CA TYR A 195 -7.39 -6.10 3.89
C TYR A 195 -5.91 -6.27 3.55
N LYS A 196 -5.41 -5.58 2.51
CA LYS A 196 -4.01 -5.70 2.07
C LYS A 196 -3.01 -5.23 3.13
N VAL A 197 -3.35 -4.21 3.93
CA VAL A 197 -2.48 -3.72 5.01
C VAL A 197 -2.82 -4.29 6.39
N ASN A 198 -3.77 -5.23 6.45
CA ASN A 198 -4.22 -5.86 7.69
C ASN A 198 -4.69 -4.84 8.73
N ILE A 199 -5.71 -4.04 8.37
CA ILE A 199 -6.46 -3.19 9.31
C ILE A 199 -7.29 -4.09 10.23
N HIS A 200 -7.44 -3.66 11.48
CA HIS A 200 -8.11 -4.37 12.53
C HIS A 200 -9.56 -4.69 12.13
N PRO A 201 -10.00 -5.97 12.24
CA PRO A 201 -11.26 -6.39 11.64
C PRO A 201 -12.48 -5.74 12.27
N ALA A 202 -12.42 -5.39 13.56
CA ALA A 202 -13.49 -4.64 14.21
C ALA A 202 -13.79 -3.31 13.49
N ILE A 203 -12.78 -2.61 12.97
CA ILE A 203 -12.96 -1.37 12.21
C ILE A 203 -13.63 -1.67 10.86
N ILE A 204 -13.15 -2.69 10.15
CA ILE A 204 -13.69 -3.08 8.85
C ILE A 204 -15.17 -3.51 8.98
N SER A 205 -15.49 -4.35 9.96
CA SER A 205 -16.87 -4.81 10.22
C SER A 205 -17.78 -3.65 10.62
N TYR A 206 -17.33 -2.79 11.53
CA TYR A 206 -18.08 -1.61 11.95
C TYR A 206 -18.43 -0.69 10.77
N LEU A 207 -17.42 -0.33 9.97
CA LEU A 207 -17.60 0.56 8.82
C LEU A 207 -18.35 -0.13 7.67
N GLY A 208 -18.31 -1.45 7.58
CA GLY A 208 -19.14 -2.21 6.65
C GLY A 208 -20.64 -2.00 6.88
N VAL A 209 -21.07 -1.91 8.14
CA VAL A 209 -22.44 -1.59 8.53
C VAL A 209 -22.71 -0.08 8.48
N LYS A 210 -21.72 0.73 8.84
CA LYS A 210 -21.83 2.19 8.98
C LYS A 210 -20.93 2.92 7.97
N LYS A 211 -21.08 2.63 6.68
CA LYS A 211 -20.24 3.22 5.61
C LYS A 211 -20.21 4.75 5.65
N GLN A 212 -21.31 5.38 6.04
CA GLN A 212 -21.43 6.82 6.20
C GLN A 212 -20.48 7.42 7.26
N TYR A 213 -19.92 6.62 8.17
CA TYR A 213 -18.98 7.08 9.20
C TYR A 213 -17.50 6.91 8.78
N PHE A 214 -17.25 6.39 7.57
CA PHE A 214 -15.90 6.20 7.06
C PHE A 214 -15.12 7.50 6.92
N CYS A 215 -15.72 8.52 6.30
CA CYS A 215 -15.13 9.84 6.14
C CYS A 215 -16.20 10.92 6.36
N GLN A 216 -16.06 11.66 7.46
CA GLN A 216 -16.96 12.74 7.85
C GLN A 216 -16.12 13.92 8.34
N ILE A 217 -16.38 15.11 7.83
CA ILE A 217 -15.69 16.33 8.26
C ILE A 217 -16.76 17.42 8.33
N GLU A 218 -16.98 17.94 9.53
CA GLU A 218 -18.01 18.94 9.80
C GLU A 218 -17.40 20.10 10.59
N THR A 219 -17.92 21.31 10.36
CA THR A 219 -17.58 22.49 11.18
C THR A 219 -18.74 22.78 12.12
N THR A 220 -18.51 22.68 13.43
CA THR A 220 -19.50 22.99 14.47
C THR A 220 -19.19 24.32 15.17
N VAL A 221 -20.06 24.76 16.08
CA VAL A 221 -19.84 25.96 16.90
C VAL A 221 -18.57 25.84 17.75
N ASP A 222 -18.26 24.63 18.22
CA ASP A 222 -17.11 24.35 19.09
C ASP A 222 -15.82 24.02 18.32
N GLY A 223 -15.88 24.02 16.98
CA GLY A 223 -14.74 23.72 16.11
C GLY A 223 -15.01 22.58 15.11
N PRO A 224 -14.00 22.20 14.31
CA PRO A 224 -14.12 21.10 13.38
C PRO A 224 -14.20 19.75 14.11
N VAL A 225 -15.08 18.86 13.65
CA VAL A 225 -15.18 17.47 14.09
C VAL A 225 -15.00 16.56 12.88
N PHE A 226 -14.29 15.45 13.03
CA PHE A 226 -13.96 14.62 11.89
C PHE A 226 -13.67 13.15 12.20
N ALA A 227 -13.94 12.31 11.20
CA ALA A 227 -13.47 10.95 11.04
C ALA A 227 -12.85 10.85 9.64
N THR A 228 -11.63 10.33 9.54
CA THR A 228 -10.93 10.20 8.25
C THR A 228 -10.40 8.79 8.06
N PRO A 229 -10.16 8.35 6.81
CA PRO A 229 -9.59 7.03 6.56
C PRO A 229 -8.25 6.82 7.28
N ARG A 230 -7.41 7.86 7.36
CA ARG A 230 -6.16 7.86 8.14
C ARG A 230 -6.42 7.63 9.64
N GLY A 231 -7.40 8.33 10.22
CA GLY A 231 -7.73 8.17 11.64
C GLY A 231 -8.14 6.73 11.99
N TRP A 232 -8.88 6.07 11.10
CA TRP A 232 -9.22 4.64 11.25
C TRP A 232 -8.00 3.73 11.15
N GLU A 233 -7.09 4.00 10.21
CA GLU A 233 -5.84 3.24 10.09
C GLU A 233 -4.92 3.41 11.31
N ASP A 234 -4.77 4.63 11.82
CA ASP A 234 -3.94 4.89 12.99
C ASP A 234 -4.54 4.24 14.25
N LEU A 235 -5.87 4.30 14.42
CA LEU A 235 -6.58 3.63 15.50
C LEU A 235 -6.41 2.10 15.43
N SER A 236 -6.46 1.51 14.23
CA SER A 236 -6.19 0.09 14.01
C SER A 236 -4.85 -0.34 14.61
N ARG A 237 -3.79 0.44 14.33
CA ARG A 237 -2.44 0.13 14.83
C ARG A 237 -2.36 0.21 16.34
N LEU A 238 -3.06 1.17 16.93
CA LEU A 238 -3.12 1.26 18.38
C LEU A 238 -3.84 0.06 19.00
N ILE A 239 -4.99 -0.33 18.46
CA ILE A 239 -5.76 -1.50 18.91
C ILE A 239 -4.88 -2.75 18.90
N GLU A 240 -4.23 -3.05 17.77
CA GLU A 240 -3.33 -4.22 17.63
C GLU A 240 -2.21 -4.24 18.67
N VAL A 241 -1.63 -3.08 18.98
CA VAL A 241 -0.57 -2.97 19.99
C VAL A 241 -1.15 -3.14 21.39
N TYR A 242 -2.29 -2.52 21.67
CA TYR A 242 -2.96 -2.58 22.97
C TYR A 242 -3.37 -4.01 23.32
N GLU A 243 -3.87 -4.79 22.37
CA GLU A 243 -4.17 -6.20 22.55
C GLU A 243 -2.94 -7.00 22.97
N LYS A 244 -1.79 -6.78 22.31
CA LYS A 244 -0.52 -7.46 22.64
C LYS A 244 -0.04 -7.13 24.05
N ILE A 245 -0.20 -5.88 24.48
CA ILE A 245 0.16 -5.44 25.84
C ILE A 245 -0.99 -5.55 26.85
N LYS A 246 -2.10 -6.21 26.46
CA LYS A 246 -3.30 -6.45 27.27
C LYS A 246 -3.91 -5.18 27.87
N LYS A 247 -3.99 -4.11 27.08
CA LYS A 247 -4.71 -2.87 27.39
C LYS A 247 -6.01 -2.78 26.58
N LEU A 248 -6.99 -2.08 27.13
CA LEU A 248 -8.25 -1.81 26.46
C LEU A 248 -8.22 -0.44 25.77
N VAL A 249 -8.90 -0.36 24.63
CA VAL A 249 -9.17 0.89 23.92
C VAL A 249 -10.56 1.36 24.33
N ASP A 250 -10.61 2.33 25.23
CA ASP A 250 -11.86 2.94 25.67
C ASP A 250 -12.32 4.06 24.72
N ARG A 251 -13.48 4.65 25.04
CA ARG A 251 -14.07 5.74 24.26
C ARG A 251 -13.16 6.96 24.13
N ASP A 252 -12.42 7.30 25.17
CA ASP A 252 -11.57 8.50 25.16
C ASP A 252 -10.36 8.26 24.25
N VAL A 253 -9.81 7.04 24.25
CA VAL A 253 -8.77 6.63 23.30
C VAL A 253 -9.30 6.65 21.87
N VAL A 254 -10.49 6.10 21.59
CA VAL A 254 -11.08 6.18 20.23
C VAL A 254 -11.22 7.63 19.77
N PHE A 255 -11.68 8.54 20.65
CA PHE A 255 -11.88 9.95 20.33
C PHE A 255 -10.59 10.69 19.96
N GLN A 256 -9.43 10.27 20.47
CA GLN A 256 -8.13 10.86 20.12
C GLN A 256 -7.80 10.71 18.62
N TYR A 257 -8.31 9.66 17.98
CA TYR A 257 -8.10 9.37 16.55
C TYR A 257 -9.32 9.73 15.68
N ILE A 258 -10.52 9.49 16.21
CA ILE A 258 -11.79 9.78 15.57
C ILE A 258 -12.43 10.94 16.34
N GLN A 259 -12.04 12.17 15.99
CA GLN A 259 -12.49 13.41 16.65
C GLN A 259 -13.93 13.80 16.27
N HIS A 260 -14.81 12.82 16.24
CA HIS A 260 -16.24 12.97 16.01
C HIS A 260 -16.97 12.21 17.13
N GLY A 261 -17.43 12.93 18.16
CA GLY A 261 -17.88 12.34 19.43
C GLY A 261 -19.00 11.29 19.31
N LYS A 262 -19.89 11.42 18.33
CA LYS A 262 -20.92 10.41 18.01
C LYS A 262 -20.30 9.11 17.48
N ILE A 263 -19.44 9.21 16.46
CA ILE A 263 -18.79 8.07 15.80
C ILE A 263 -17.85 7.37 16.78
N ALA A 264 -17.04 8.12 17.53
CA ALA A 264 -16.12 7.56 18.51
C ALA A 264 -16.84 6.74 19.59
N ARG A 265 -17.96 7.25 20.12
CA ARG A 265 -18.78 6.53 21.11
C ARG A 265 -19.39 5.26 20.52
N ASP A 266 -19.95 5.37 19.32
CA ASP A 266 -20.60 4.25 18.63
C ASP A 266 -19.59 3.13 18.32
N PHE A 267 -18.41 3.47 17.83
CA PHE A 267 -17.33 2.51 17.60
C PHE A 267 -16.77 1.91 18.89
N ALA A 268 -16.57 2.69 19.96
CA ALA A 268 -16.06 2.17 21.23
C ALA A 268 -17.01 1.11 21.83
N ASN A 269 -18.32 1.36 21.78
CA ASN A 269 -19.33 0.38 22.21
C ASN A 269 -19.31 -0.87 21.33
N TYR A 270 -19.17 -0.68 20.00
CA TYR A 270 -19.05 -1.80 19.07
C TYR A 270 -17.79 -2.64 19.35
N LEU A 271 -16.65 -2.01 19.64
CA LEU A 271 -15.40 -2.70 19.94
C LEU A 271 -15.48 -3.52 21.24
N GLU A 272 -16.17 -3.03 22.26
CA GLU A 272 -16.42 -3.78 23.49
C GLU A 272 -17.26 -5.05 23.21
N LEU A 273 -18.32 -4.92 22.40
CA LEU A 273 -19.12 -6.07 21.95
C LEU A 273 -18.30 -7.04 21.09
N TYR A 274 -17.45 -6.52 20.21
CA TYR A 274 -16.57 -7.32 19.37
C TYR A 274 -15.66 -8.22 20.21
N TYR A 275 -15.03 -7.69 21.27
CA TYR A 275 -14.23 -8.51 22.18
C TYR A 275 -15.04 -9.54 22.96
N LYS A 276 -16.27 -9.19 23.36
CA LYS A 276 -17.19 -10.15 23.97
C LYS A 276 -17.47 -11.31 23.01
N TYR A 277 -17.77 -11.02 21.73
CA TYR A 277 -18.04 -12.04 20.72
C TYR A 277 -16.82 -12.90 20.41
N GLN A 278 -15.63 -12.30 20.33
CA GLN A 278 -14.39 -13.06 20.15
C GLN A 278 -14.20 -14.10 21.27
N ASN A 279 -14.49 -13.74 22.53
CA ASN A 279 -14.41 -14.65 23.66
C ASN A 279 -15.54 -15.69 23.67
N ASP A 280 -16.78 -15.29 23.33
CA ASP A 280 -17.95 -16.15 23.35
C ASP A 280 -17.92 -17.23 22.25
N TYR A 281 -17.43 -16.90 21.06
CA TYR A 281 -17.47 -17.77 19.88
C TYR A 281 -16.18 -18.53 19.61
N GLN A 282 -15.06 -18.17 20.26
CA GLN A 282 -13.80 -18.93 20.21
C GLN A 282 -13.40 -19.32 18.77
N VAL A 283 -13.29 -18.32 17.90
CA VAL A 283 -13.11 -18.53 16.45
C VAL A 283 -11.90 -19.38 16.08
N ASP A 284 -10.84 -19.37 16.90
CA ASP A 284 -9.69 -20.25 16.72
C ASP A 284 -10.06 -21.75 16.84
N GLU A 285 -11.00 -22.12 17.71
CA GLU A 285 -11.50 -23.50 17.83
C GLU A 285 -12.32 -23.90 16.60
N ILE A 286 -13.18 -23.00 16.11
CA ILE A 286 -14.00 -23.22 14.91
C ILE A 286 -13.10 -23.54 13.72
N LEU A 287 -12.08 -22.70 13.50
CA LEU A 287 -11.16 -22.81 12.38
C LEU A 287 -10.22 -24.03 12.49
N SER A 288 -10.02 -24.55 13.70
CA SER A 288 -9.35 -25.84 13.94
C SER A 288 -10.24 -27.08 13.72
N GLY A 289 -11.52 -26.88 13.37
CA GLY A 289 -12.49 -27.96 13.09
C GLY A 289 -13.41 -28.31 14.25
N THR A 290 -13.37 -27.58 15.37
CA THR A 290 -14.25 -27.83 16.51
C THR A 290 -15.52 -26.98 16.41
N ILE A 291 -16.58 -27.54 15.83
CA ILE A 291 -17.87 -26.87 15.66
C ILE A 291 -18.88 -27.43 16.66
N ARG A 292 -19.45 -26.55 17.50
CA ARG A 292 -20.46 -26.91 18.51
C ARG A 292 -21.84 -26.48 18.03
N GLU A 293 -22.77 -27.42 17.91
CA GLU A 293 -24.15 -27.16 17.44
C GLU A 293 -24.86 -26.06 18.25
N SER A 294 -24.69 -26.06 19.57
CA SER A 294 -25.26 -25.04 20.46
C SER A 294 -24.76 -23.61 20.19
N MET A 295 -23.55 -23.48 19.64
CA MET A 295 -22.97 -22.21 19.23
C MET A 295 -23.58 -21.73 17.91
N CYS A 296 -23.73 -22.64 16.94
CA CYS A 296 -24.40 -22.36 15.66
C CYS A 296 -25.84 -21.88 15.89
N ASP A 297 -26.59 -22.57 16.76
CA ASP A 297 -27.95 -22.19 17.13
C ASP A 297 -28.03 -20.81 17.80
N LYS A 298 -27.07 -20.50 18.69
CA LYS A 298 -26.98 -19.19 19.35
C LYS A 298 -26.75 -18.09 18.32
N LEU A 299 -25.79 -18.30 17.41
CA LEU A 299 -25.42 -17.31 16.40
C LEU A 299 -26.52 -17.11 15.36
N ALA A 300 -27.19 -18.18 14.94
CA ALA A 300 -28.31 -18.12 13.98
C ALA A 300 -29.45 -17.21 14.47
N ARG A 301 -29.67 -17.16 15.79
CA ARG A 301 -30.69 -16.33 16.45
C ARG A 301 -30.17 -14.96 16.90
N ALA A 302 -28.89 -14.69 16.74
CA ALA A 302 -28.28 -13.45 17.17
C ALA A 302 -28.67 -12.27 16.26
N PRO A 303 -28.62 -11.03 16.78
CA PRO A 303 -28.74 -9.83 15.96
C PRO A 303 -27.77 -9.82 14.78
N PHE A 304 -28.15 -9.16 13.67
CA PHE A 304 -27.36 -9.16 12.44
C PHE A 304 -25.94 -8.60 12.61
N ASP A 305 -25.76 -7.59 13.46
CA ASP A 305 -24.46 -7.01 13.80
C ASP A 305 -23.55 -7.99 14.56
N GLU A 306 -24.12 -8.84 15.43
CA GLU A 306 -23.38 -9.93 16.08
C GLU A 306 -22.95 -10.98 15.05
N ARG A 307 -23.87 -11.41 14.18
CA ARG A 307 -23.59 -12.36 13.08
C ARG A 307 -22.45 -11.87 12.19
N LEU A 308 -22.52 -10.60 11.76
CA LEU A 308 -21.48 -9.98 10.94
C LEU A 308 -20.14 -9.88 11.67
N SER A 309 -20.14 -9.63 12.98
CA SER A 309 -18.92 -9.57 13.78
C SER A 309 -18.19 -10.90 13.82
N VAL A 310 -18.92 -12.01 13.97
CA VAL A 310 -18.36 -13.37 13.93
C VAL A 310 -17.83 -13.72 12.54
N ILE A 311 -18.58 -13.39 11.48
CA ILE A 311 -18.13 -13.55 10.09
C ILE A 311 -16.82 -12.76 9.85
N GLY A 312 -16.74 -11.51 10.33
CA GLY A 312 -15.54 -10.69 10.23
C GLY A 312 -14.34 -11.26 11.01
N LEU A 313 -14.57 -11.88 12.16
CA LEU A 313 -13.53 -12.59 12.92
C LEU A 313 -12.99 -13.80 12.15
N LEU A 314 -13.87 -14.62 11.57
CA LEU A 314 -13.47 -15.77 10.73
C LEU A 314 -12.62 -15.31 9.54
N LEU A 315 -13.12 -14.34 8.78
CA LEU A 315 -12.44 -13.77 7.62
C LEU A 315 -11.09 -13.16 7.98
N SER A 316 -10.98 -12.51 9.14
CA SER A 316 -9.70 -11.97 9.60
C SER A 316 -8.66 -13.06 9.82
N LYS A 317 -9.03 -14.14 10.49
CA LYS A 317 -8.12 -15.24 10.80
C LYS A 317 -7.70 -15.96 9.52
N LEU A 318 -8.66 -16.24 8.63
CA LEU A 318 -8.39 -16.73 7.28
C LEU A 318 -7.44 -15.81 6.51
N GLY A 319 -7.74 -14.51 6.48
CA GLY A 319 -6.91 -13.52 5.81
C GLY A 319 -5.48 -13.46 6.34
N GLN A 320 -5.29 -13.59 7.66
CA GLN A 320 -3.95 -13.69 8.26
C GLN A 320 -3.22 -14.95 7.80
N ARG A 321 -3.90 -16.11 7.79
CA ARG A 321 -3.30 -17.37 7.35
C ARG A 321 -2.90 -17.32 5.87
N PHE A 322 -3.76 -16.78 5.01
CA PHE A 322 -3.47 -16.58 3.59
C PHE A 322 -2.34 -15.57 3.34
N TYR A 323 -2.24 -14.54 4.18
CA TYR A 323 -1.11 -13.61 4.16
C TYR A 323 0.22 -14.33 4.48
N GLU A 324 0.24 -15.16 5.52
CA GLU A 324 1.44 -15.95 5.90
C GLU A 324 1.87 -16.88 4.75
N ILE A 325 0.91 -17.56 4.12
CA ILE A 325 1.15 -18.42 2.94
C ILE A 325 1.77 -17.62 1.79
N GLN A 326 1.19 -16.49 1.41
CA GLN A 326 1.72 -15.70 0.28
C GLN A 326 3.10 -15.10 0.58
N GLU A 327 3.36 -14.66 1.82
CA GLU A 327 4.71 -14.16 2.16
C GLU A 327 5.74 -15.29 2.17
N LYS A 328 5.35 -16.51 2.56
CA LYS A 328 6.21 -17.70 2.45
C LYS A 328 6.49 -18.06 0.99
N GLU A 329 5.47 -18.05 0.13
CA GLU A 329 5.61 -18.26 -1.30
C GLU A 329 6.61 -17.27 -1.93
N ARG A 330 6.41 -15.96 -1.70
CA ARG A 330 7.30 -14.92 -2.24
C ARG A 330 8.73 -15.01 -1.70
N PHE A 331 8.88 -15.47 -0.45
CA PHE A 331 10.20 -15.79 0.10
C PHE A 331 10.86 -16.93 -0.70
N MET A 332 10.11 -17.99 -0.98
CA MET A 332 10.60 -19.15 -1.75
C MET A 332 10.97 -18.75 -3.18
N GLU A 333 10.17 -17.91 -3.84
CA GLU A 333 10.48 -17.38 -5.18
C GLU A 333 11.81 -16.63 -5.23
N LEU A 334 12.02 -15.69 -4.29
CA LEU A 334 13.24 -14.91 -4.22
C LEU A 334 14.44 -15.79 -3.85
N PHE A 335 14.28 -16.72 -2.92
CA PHE A 335 15.34 -17.66 -2.55
C PHE A 335 15.72 -18.57 -3.73
N MET A 336 14.72 -19.13 -4.42
CA MET A 336 14.90 -20.00 -5.59
C MET A 336 15.59 -19.27 -6.75
N LYS A 337 15.35 -17.97 -6.94
CA LYS A 337 16.06 -17.16 -7.93
C LYS A 337 17.58 -17.25 -7.74
N TYR A 338 18.07 -17.11 -6.51
CA TYR A 338 19.51 -17.17 -6.21
C TYR A 338 20.05 -18.59 -6.21
N LEU A 339 19.26 -19.59 -5.81
CA LEU A 339 19.65 -21.00 -5.94
C LEU A 339 19.79 -21.44 -7.40
N LYS A 340 18.90 -21.01 -8.30
CA LYS A 340 19.04 -21.24 -9.74
C LYS A 340 20.29 -20.57 -10.31
N ALA A 341 20.57 -19.33 -9.91
CA ALA A 341 21.79 -18.63 -10.31
C ALA A 341 23.05 -19.34 -9.80
N PHE A 342 23.02 -19.89 -8.59
CA PHE A 342 24.09 -20.73 -8.07
C PHE A 342 24.29 -21.98 -8.93
N ASN A 343 23.24 -22.78 -9.20
CA ASN A 343 23.36 -24.00 -9.99
C ASN A 343 23.97 -23.73 -11.38
N GLN A 344 23.48 -22.70 -12.08
CA GLN A 344 23.99 -22.31 -13.40
C GLN A 344 25.47 -21.93 -13.39
N ARG A 345 25.92 -21.20 -12.35
CA ARG A 345 27.33 -20.78 -12.23
C ARG A 345 28.20 -21.94 -11.71
N ALA A 346 27.65 -22.81 -10.87
CA ALA A 346 28.35 -23.95 -10.29
C ALA A 346 28.66 -25.05 -11.33
N GLU A 347 27.84 -25.21 -12.37
CA GLU A 347 28.12 -26.12 -13.50
C GLU A 347 29.44 -25.77 -14.24
N SER A 348 29.88 -24.51 -14.15
CA SER A 348 31.16 -24.06 -14.73
C SER A 348 32.36 -24.25 -13.78
N LEU A 349 32.13 -24.61 -12.52
CA LEU A 349 33.19 -24.90 -11.55
C LEU A 349 33.68 -26.33 -11.75
N GLY A 350 34.96 -26.49 -12.12
CA GLY A 350 35.61 -27.80 -12.17
C GLY A 350 35.80 -28.45 -10.79
N GLN A 351 36.57 -29.54 -10.72
CA GLN A 351 36.81 -30.32 -9.49
C GLN A 351 37.54 -29.56 -8.35
N THR A 352 38.14 -28.40 -8.64
CA THR A 352 38.77 -27.49 -7.67
C THR A 352 37.83 -26.35 -7.25
N GLY A 353 36.52 -26.62 -7.28
CA GLY A 353 35.45 -25.64 -7.12
C GLY A 353 35.61 -24.77 -5.88
N ARG A 354 35.23 -23.50 -6.01
CA ARG A 354 35.08 -22.54 -4.90
C ARG A 354 33.59 -22.29 -4.68
N ALA A 355 32.81 -23.35 -4.50
CA ALA A 355 31.36 -23.26 -4.39
C ALA A 355 30.94 -22.36 -3.23
N GLN A 356 31.66 -22.39 -2.11
CA GLN A 356 31.39 -21.52 -0.96
C GLN A 356 31.58 -20.05 -1.32
N ALA A 357 32.67 -19.71 -2.01
CA ALA A 357 32.95 -18.34 -2.45
C ALA A 357 31.94 -17.86 -3.50
N LEU A 358 31.50 -18.74 -4.40
CA LEU A 358 30.45 -18.44 -5.36
C LEU A 358 29.13 -18.12 -4.66
N PHE A 359 28.74 -18.95 -3.68
CA PHE A 359 27.52 -18.73 -2.92
C PHE A 359 27.59 -17.45 -2.07
N GLU A 360 28.73 -17.18 -1.44
CA GLU A 360 29.01 -15.92 -0.74
C GLU A 360 28.90 -14.70 -1.68
N THR A 361 29.40 -14.80 -2.91
CA THR A 361 29.26 -13.74 -3.92
C THR A 361 27.78 -13.48 -4.25
N LEU A 362 26.98 -14.53 -4.43
CA LEU A 362 25.54 -14.41 -4.68
C LEU A 362 24.79 -13.78 -3.48
N THR A 363 25.18 -14.14 -2.25
CA THR A 363 24.64 -13.52 -1.04
C THR A 363 24.96 -12.02 -0.99
N GLU A 364 26.18 -11.62 -1.36
CA GLU A 364 26.56 -10.21 -1.45
C GLU A 364 25.87 -9.47 -2.60
N GLU A 365 25.63 -10.13 -3.75
CA GLU A 365 24.79 -9.59 -4.83
C GLU A 365 23.35 -9.32 -4.35
N LEU A 366 22.75 -10.25 -3.58
CA LEU A 366 21.43 -10.03 -2.96
C LEU A 366 21.44 -8.84 -1.99
N LYS A 367 22.45 -8.76 -1.10
CA LYS A 367 22.61 -7.65 -0.15
C LYS A 367 22.81 -6.32 -0.88
N ALA A 368 23.57 -6.30 -1.98
CA ALA A 368 23.76 -5.11 -2.80
C ALA A 368 22.45 -4.65 -3.45
N ALA A 369 21.71 -5.56 -4.10
CA ALA A 369 20.41 -5.25 -4.69
C ALA A 369 19.40 -4.75 -3.65
N HIS A 370 19.40 -5.31 -2.44
CA HIS A 370 18.60 -4.81 -1.32
C HIS A 370 18.97 -3.38 -0.93
N ARG A 371 20.27 -3.09 -0.76
CA ARG A 371 20.77 -1.75 -0.42
C ARG A 371 20.40 -0.71 -1.48
N GLU A 372 20.53 -1.05 -2.75
CA GLU A 372 20.18 -0.17 -3.88
C GLU A 372 18.69 0.19 -3.85
N LYS A 373 17.81 -0.82 -3.84
CA LYS A 373 16.35 -0.59 -3.79
C LYS A 373 15.91 0.13 -2.52
N LYS A 374 16.54 -0.16 -1.37
CA LYS A 374 16.26 0.52 -0.10
C LYS A 374 16.66 1.99 -0.15
N THR A 375 17.82 2.31 -0.72
CA THR A 375 18.31 3.69 -0.89
C THR A 375 17.39 4.48 -1.81
N ALA A 376 16.91 3.82 -2.88
CA ALA A 376 15.95 4.38 -3.82
C ALA A 376 14.50 4.45 -3.30
N LYS A 377 14.23 3.99 -2.06
CA LYS A 377 12.88 3.89 -1.48
C LYS A 377 11.88 3.06 -2.33
N LEU A 378 12.41 2.11 -3.12
CA LEU A 378 11.64 1.23 -3.99
C LEU A 378 11.15 -0.06 -3.30
N LEU A 379 11.37 -0.19 -1.98
CA LEU A 379 10.88 -1.32 -1.20
C LEU A 379 9.77 -0.87 -0.26
N SER A 380 8.63 -1.54 -0.34
CA SER A 380 7.66 -1.52 0.75
C SER A 380 8.24 -2.18 2.00
N ARG A 381 7.62 -1.93 3.16
CA ARG A 381 8.04 -2.54 4.44
C ARG A 381 8.04 -4.07 4.38
N LYS A 382 7.02 -4.66 3.73
CA LYS A 382 6.88 -6.12 3.57
C LYS A 382 8.01 -6.68 2.70
N GLU A 383 8.30 -6.05 1.57
CA GLU A 383 9.41 -6.47 0.70
C GLU A 383 10.76 -6.32 1.40
N ASN A 384 10.98 -5.24 2.15
CA ASN A 384 12.21 -5.07 2.92
C ASN A 384 12.41 -6.20 3.94
N HIS A 385 11.37 -6.60 4.67
CA HIS A 385 11.46 -7.75 5.59
C HIS A 385 11.76 -9.05 4.83
N ARG A 386 11.12 -9.27 3.68
CA ARG A 386 11.35 -10.46 2.86
C ARG A 386 12.78 -10.56 2.37
N TYR A 387 13.37 -9.47 1.87
CA TYR A 387 14.79 -9.42 1.50
C TYR A 387 15.68 -9.80 2.69
N LEU A 388 15.42 -9.22 3.87
CA LEU A 388 16.20 -9.53 5.07
C LEU A 388 16.07 -11.01 5.49
N SER A 389 14.87 -11.59 5.40
CA SER A 389 14.66 -13.02 5.67
C SER A 389 15.40 -13.92 4.68
N VAL A 390 15.40 -13.61 3.38
CA VAL A 390 16.15 -14.39 2.38
C VAL A 390 17.65 -14.23 2.58
N ILE A 391 18.14 -13.02 2.91
CA ILE A 391 19.54 -12.79 3.25
C ILE A 391 19.95 -13.66 4.45
N ASP A 392 19.18 -13.66 5.53
CA ASP A 392 19.44 -14.51 6.70
C ASP A 392 19.47 -16.00 6.32
N ARG A 393 18.52 -16.46 5.46
CA ARG A 393 18.51 -17.84 4.98
C ARG A 393 19.76 -18.18 4.16
N MET A 394 20.18 -17.30 3.25
CA MET A 394 21.39 -17.49 2.47
C MET A 394 22.64 -17.52 3.38
N ASP A 395 22.76 -16.60 4.34
CA ASP A 395 23.88 -16.62 5.29
C ASP A 395 23.92 -17.93 6.11
N ARG A 396 22.76 -18.46 6.54
CA ARG A 396 22.68 -19.79 7.20
C ARG A 396 23.06 -20.94 6.27
N CYS A 397 22.61 -20.94 5.02
CA CYS A 397 23.02 -21.93 4.04
C CYS A 397 24.54 -21.92 3.83
N LEU A 398 25.16 -20.74 3.75
CA LEU A 398 26.61 -20.60 3.64
C LEU A 398 27.33 -21.17 4.88
N GLN A 399 26.79 -20.96 6.09
CA GLN A 399 27.33 -21.56 7.31
C GLN A 399 27.29 -23.10 7.27
N VAL A 400 26.19 -23.69 6.78
CA VAL A 400 26.07 -25.15 6.61
C VAL A 400 27.11 -25.67 5.62
N LEU A 401 27.25 -25.04 4.44
CA LEU A 401 28.25 -25.44 3.45
C LEU A 401 29.68 -25.39 4.01
N ARG A 402 30.00 -24.36 4.79
CA ARG A 402 31.30 -24.21 5.47
C ARG A 402 31.52 -25.29 6.52
N ALA A 403 30.52 -25.56 7.35
CA ALA A 403 30.60 -26.56 8.43
C ALA A 403 30.74 -27.99 7.89
N GLU A 404 30.10 -28.29 6.76
CA GLU A 404 30.16 -29.59 6.08
C GLU A 404 31.33 -29.69 5.08
N HIS A 405 32.16 -28.64 4.97
CA HIS A 405 33.30 -28.57 4.04
C HIS A 405 32.94 -28.83 2.57
N LEU A 406 31.75 -28.43 2.15
CA LEU A 406 31.26 -28.58 0.78
C LEU A 406 31.75 -27.42 -0.09
N ASP A 407 32.81 -27.64 -0.88
CA ASP A 407 33.36 -26.63 -1.79
C ASP A 407 33.31 -27.05 -3.28
N ASP A 408 32.97 -28.31 -3.57
CA ASP A 408 32.64 -28.74 -4.92
C ASP A 408 31.22 -28.30 -5.31
N GLY A 409 31.02 -27.97 -6.59
CA GLY A 409 29.75 -27.42 -7.07
C GLY A 409 28.58 -28.41 -6.93
N ALA A 410 28.82 -29.71 -7.14
CA ALA A 410 27.77 -30.73 -7.12
C ALA A 410 27.29 -31.05 -5.70
N GLY A 411 28.21 -31.24 -4.76
CA GLY A 411 27.93 -31.48 -3.35
C GLY A 411 27.27 -30.29 -2.69
N ALA A 412 27.78 -29.08 -2.94
CA ALA A 412 27.15 -27.86 -2.44
C ALA A 412 25.73 -27.68 -3.00
N TRP A 413 25.51 -27.94 -4.30
CA TRP A 413 24.19 -27.87 -4.90
C TRP A 413 23.20 -28.88 -4.32
N GLU A 414 23.61 -30.15 -4.17
CA GLU A 414 22.76 -31.18 -3.59
C GLU A 414 22.36 -30.83 -2.15
N ARG A 415 23.29 -30.28 -1.37
CA ARG A 415 22.97 -29.82 -0.01
C ARG A 415 22.02 -28.63 0.01
N LEU A 416 22.22 -27.64 -0.85
CA LEU A 416 21.31 -26.50 -0.98
C LEU A 416 19.91 -26.94 -1.43
N ARG A 417 19.81 -27.95 -2.31
CA ARG A 417 18.56 -28.55 -2.74
C ARG A 417 17.82 -29.20 -1.57
N GLN A 418 18.51 -29.95 -0.71
CA GLN A 418 17.91 -30.52 0.51
C GLN A 418 17.38 -29.43 1.44
N LEU A 419 18.18 -28.40 1.72
CA LEU A 419 17.78 -27.26 2.55
C LEU A 419 16.60 -26.48 1.97
N PHE A 420 16.46 -26.45 0.63
CA PHE A 420 15.30 -25.88 -0.03
C PHE A 420 14.08 -26.79 0.06
N SER A 421 14.26 -28.12 -0.08
CA SER A 421 13.19 -29.11 0.08
C SER A 421 12.55 -29.00 1.46
N GLU A 422 13.33 -28.88 2.54
CA GLU A 422 12.80 -28.67 3.89
C GLU A 422 11.93 -27.40 4.01
N GLU A 423 12.24 -26.34 3.25
CA GLU A 423 11.44 -25.13 3.22
C GLU A 423 10.19 -25.28 2.34
N SER A 424 10.26 -26.15 1.32
CA SER A 424 9.13 -26.54 0.47
C SER A 424 8.12 -27.36 1.27
N ASP A 425 8.58 -28.36 2.01
CA ASP A 425 7.72 -29.21 2.85
C ASP A 425 6.94 -28.36 3.86
N ARG A 426 7.61 -27.41 4.54
CA ARG A 426 6.94 -26.46 5.45
C ARG A 426 5.95 -25.54 4.74
N TYR A 427 6.20 -25.18 3.49
CA TYR A 427 5.26 -24.38 2.71
C TYR A 427 4.03 -25.19 2.32
N GLU A 428 4.21 -26.46 1.93
CA GLU A 428 3.11 -27.38 1.63
C GLU A 428 2.23 -27.61 2.86
N GLU A 429 2.82 -27.90 4.02
CA GLU A 429 2.09 -28.01 5.29
C GLU A 429 1.29 -26.74 5.62
N LEU A 430 1.91 -25.56 5.46
CA LEU A 430 1.27 -24.27 5.69
C LEU A 430 0.09 -24.03 4.73
N PHE A 431 0.25 -24.44 3.47
CA PHE A 431 -0.75 -24.30 2.42
C PHE A 431 -1.95 -25.24 2.65
N GLU A 432 -1.68 -26.50 2.99
CA GLU A 432 -2.71 -27.49 3.32
C GLU A 432 -3.52 -27.08 4.56
N ASP A 433 -2.85 -26.64 5.62
CA ASP A 433 -3.52 -26.15 6.82
C ASP A 433 -4.39 -24.92 6.54
N GLY A 434 -3.93 -23.98 5.70
CA GLY A 434 -4.75 -22.86 5.23
C GLY A 434 -6.01 -23.30 4.49
N GLY A 435 -5.91 -24.36 3.69
CA GLY A 435 -7.04 -24.98 3.00
C GLY A 435 -8.03 -25.64 3.97
N GLN A 436 -7.54 -26.45 4.91
CA GLN A 436 -8.37 -27.06 5.94
C GLN A 436 -9.09 -26.01 6.79
N MET A 437 -8.39 -24.93 7.15
CA MET A 437 -8.95 -23.82 7.92
C MET A 437 -10.12 -23.15 7.16
N LEU A 438 -10.01 -23.02 5.84
CA LEU A 438 -11.08 -22.51 4.98
C LEU A 438 -12.28 -23.48 4.94
N GLU A 439 -12.03 -24.78 4.78
CA GLU A 439 -13.08 -25.79 4.78
C GLU A 439 -13.82 -25.82 6.13
N HIS A 440 -13.13 -25.74 7.26
CA HIS A 440 -13.77 -25.63 8.58
C HIS A 440 -14.60 -24.35 8.74
N ALA A 441 -14.16 -23.23 8.14
CA ALA A 441 -14.96 -22.02 8.11
C ALA A 441 -16.26 -22.22 7.32
N PHE A 442 -16.21 -22.92 6.19
CA PHE A 442 -17.41 -23.28 5.43
C PHE A 442 -18.33 -24.22 6.23
N ASP A 443 -17.79 -25.24 6.89
CA ASP A 443 -18.58 -26.16 7.74
C ASP A 443 -19.37 -25.37 8.79
N PHE A 444 -18.72 -24.38 9.40
CA PHE A 444 -19.36 -23.51 10.39
C PHE A 444 -20.42 -22.61 9.77
N MET A 445 -20.11 -21.96 8.65
CA MET A 445 -21.06 -21.08 7.96
C MET A 445 -22.30 -21.84 7.49
N GLU A 446 -22.13 -23.05 6.96
CA GLU A 446 -23.23 -23.93 6.53
C GLU A 446 -24.09 -24.36 7.73
N ALA A 447 -23.44 -24.78 8.82
CA ALA A 447 -24.15 -25.20 10.03
C ALA A 447 -24.91 -24.06 10.72
N ALA A 448 -24.35 -22.84 10.75
CA ALA A 448 -24.96 -21.70 11.42
C ALA A 448 -25.99 -20.96 10.55
N PHE A 449 -25.79 -20.93 9.23
CA PHE A 449 -26.49 -19.99 8.35
C PHE A 449 -27.04 -20.62 7.06
N GLY A 450 -26.58 -21.80 6.65
CA GLY A 450 -26.94 -22.39 5.36
C GLY A 450 -26.68 -21.45 4.18
N GLU A 451 -27.61 -21.39 3.22
CA GLU A 451 -27.53 -20.52 2.02
C GLU A 451 -28.09 -19.10 2.24
N SER A 452 -28.03 -18.58 3.47
CA SER A 452 -28.59 -17.27 3.79
C SER A 452 -27.69 -16.09 3.35
N GLN A 453 -28.17 -14.86 3.61
CA GLN A 453 -27.44 -13.63 3.32
C GLN A 453 -26.05 -13.59 3.98
N GLU A 454 -25.89 -14.24 5.13
CA GLU A 454 -24.59 -14.36 5.82
C GLU A 454 -23.54 -15.11 4.98
N MET A 455 -23.94 -16.18 4.27
CA MET A 455 -23.05 -16.90 3.36
C MET A 455 -22.64 -16.02 2.17
N VAL A 456 -23.59 -15.28 1.60
CA VAL A 456 -23.35 -14.29 0.53
C VAL A 456 -22.31 -13.25 0.96
N ILE A 457 -22.43 -12.73 2.19
CA ILE A 457 -21.47 -11.78 2.75
C ILE A 457 -20.09 -12.44 2.85
N PHE A 458 -20.00 -13.62 3.47
CA PHE A 458 -18.73 -14.33 3.63
C PHE A 458 -17.99 -14.54 2.29
N ILE A 459 -18.69 -15.01 1.24
CA ILE A 459 -18.11 -15.16 -0.10
C ILE A 459 -17.71 -13.81 -0.71
N THR A 460 -18.55 -12.79 -0.57
CA THR A 460 -18.24 -11.45 -1.08
C THR A 460 -16.98 -10.88 -0.45
N GLU A 461 -16.77 -11.11 0.86
CA GLU A 461 -15.56 -10.68 1.55
C GLU A 461 -14.31 -11.47 1.12
N LEU A 462 -14.44 -12.79 0.90
CA LEU A 462 -13.36 -13.59 0.32
C LEU A 462 -12.94 -13.06 -1.07
N ASN A 463 -13.90 -12.61 -1.88
CA ASN A 463 -13.65 -12.00 -3.19
C ASN A 463 -13.06 -10.59 -3.13
N THR A 464 -13.21 -9.89 -1.99
CA THR A 464 -12.70 -8.52 -1.80
C THR A 464 -11.28 -8.54 -1.20
N SER A 465 -10.96 -9.55 -0.40
CA SER A 465 -9.66 -9.70 0.24
C SER A 465 -8.58 -10.15 -0.75
N TYR A 466 -7.56 -9.31 -0.95
CA TYR A 466 -6.43 -9.60 -1.85
C TYR A 466 -5.76 -10.95 -1.57
N TYR A 467 -5.54 -11.30 -0.30
CA TYR A 467 -4.87 -12.54 0.10
C TYR A 467 -5.77 -13.76 -0.11
N SER A 468 -7.07 -13.62 0.15
CA SER A 468 -8.05 -14.68 -0.07
C SER A 468 -8.20 -15.00 -1.56
N VAL A 469 -8.35 -13.97 -2.42
CA VAL A 469 -8.41 -14.15 -3.87
C VAL A 469 -7.15 -14.85 -4.39
N HIS A 470 -5.96 -14.44 -3.94
CA HIS A 470 -4.71 -15.07 -4.34
C HIS A 470 -4.65 -16.54 -3.94
N PHE A 471 -5.04 -16.88 -2.71
CA PHE A 471 -5.06 -18.26 -2.24
C PHE A 471 -6.05 -19.13 -3.04
N LEU A 472 -7.26 -18.62 -3.29
CA LEU A 472 -8.32 -19.32 -4.02
C LEU A 472 -8.02 -19.51 -5.52
N GLN A 473 -7.04 -18.79 -6.08
CA GLN A 473 -6.54 -19.05 -7.44
C GLN A 473 -5.68 -20.32 -7.52
N SER A 474 -5.07 -20.73 -6.40
CA SER A 474 -4.18 -21.89 -6.32
C SER A 474 -4.82 -23.08 -5.62
N TYR A 475 -5.74 -22.84 -4.67
CA TYR A 475 -6.42 -23.88 -3.90
C TYR A 475 -7.78 -24.23 -4.51
N ASP A 476 -8.02 -25.53 -4.76
CA ASP A 476 -9.28 -26.01 -5.33
C ASP A 476 -10.35 -26.23 -4.24
N CYS A 477 -11.00 -25.14 -3.82
CA CYS A 477 -12.14 -25.20 -2.89
C CYS A 477 -13.46 -25.31 -3.66
N LYS A 478 -14.01 -26.53 -3.76
CA LYS A 478 -15.27 -26.81 -4.47
C LYS A 478 -16.45 -26.00 -3.93
N ARG A 479 -16.56 -25.91 -2.59
CA ARG A 479 -17.64 -25.16 -1.92
C ARG A 479 -17.63 -23.69 -2.28
N TYR A 480 -16.45 -23.06 -2.26
CA TYR A 480 -16.30 -21.68 -2.71
C TYR A 480 -16.81 -21.48 -4.14
N TYR A 481 -16.43 -22.36 -5.09
CA TYR A 481 -16.89 -22.24 -6.47
C TYR A 481 -18.40 -22.40 -6.62
N GLU A 482 -19.02 -23.31 -5.84
CA GLU A 482 -20.47 -23.52 -5.83
C GLU A 482 -21.22 -22.27 -5.34
N TYR A 483 -20.88 -21.75 -4.16
CA TYR A 483 -21.54 -20.55 -3.63
C TYR A 483 -21.25 -19.29 -4.46
N ASN A 484 -20.03 -19.14 -4.98
CA ASN A 484 -19.69 -18.00 -5.83
C ASN A 484 -20.44 -18.02 -7.16
N LYS A 485 -20.68 -19.22 -7.73
CA LYS A 485 -21.49 -19.37 -8.94
C LYS A 485 -22.96 -19.01 -8.69
N ASN A 486 -23.54 -19.44 -7.57
CA ASN A 486 -24.91 -19.10 -7.19
C ASN A 486 -25.06 -17.57 -7.04
N LEU A 487 -24.09 -16.92 -6.37
CA LEU A 487 -24.06 -15.46 -6.22
C LEU A 487 -24.04 -14.71 -7.55
N LEU A 488 -23.29 -15.19 -8.55
CA LEU A 488 -23.24 -14.59 -9.88
C LEU A 488 -24.57 -14.73 -10.64
N PHE A 489 -25.27 -15.85 -10.48
CA PHE A 489 -26.59 -16.04 -11.10
C PHE A 489 -27.64 -15.11 -10.48
N ASP A 490 -27.67 -14.99 -9.16
CA ASP A 490 -28.61 -14.11 -8.46
C ASP A 490 -28.41 -12.64 -8.88
N GLN A 491 -27.16 -12.21 -9.06
CA GLN A 491 -26.84 -10.88 -9.58
C GLN A 491 -27.30 -10.69 -11.02
N GLN A 492 -27.08 -11.68 -11.90
CA GLN A 492 -27.53 -11.62 -13.29
C GLN A 492 -29.06 -11.58 -13.40
N GLU A 493 -29.77 -12.34 -12.57
CA GLU A 493 -31.23 -12.36 -12.54
C GLU A 493 -31.80 -11.03 -12.01
N ALA A 494 -31.20 -10.47 -10.95
CA ALA A 494 -31.56 -9.15 -10.43
C ALA A 494 -31.33 -8.02 -11.46
N ASP A 495 -30.24 -8.08 -12.22
CA ASP A 495 -29.94 -7.12 -13.28
C ASP A 495 -30.92 -7.24 -14.47
N ILE A 496 -31.37 -8.45 -14.80
CA ILE A 496 -32.38 -8.69 -15.84
C ILE A 496 -33.75 -8.17 -15.38
N LEU A 497 -34.16 -8.46 -14.14
CA LEU A 497 -35.42 -7.96 -13.57
C LEU A 497 -35.44 -6.42 -13.49
N ASN A 498 -34.33 -5.79 -13.11
CA ASN A 498 -34.19 -4.33 -13.11
C ASN A 498 -34.23 -3.70 -14.52
N LYS A 499 -33.84 -4.44 -15.56
CA LYS A 499 -33.94 -4.00 -16.96
C LYS A 499 -35.34 -4.19 -17.56
N ILE A 500 -36.13 -5.12 -17.03
CA ILE A 500 -37.52 -5.38 -17.44
C ILE A 500 -38.50 -4.48 -16.67
N GLY A 501 -38.13 -4.03 -15.47
CA GLY A 501 -38.91 -3.10 -14.63
C GLY A 501 -38.71 -1.60 -14.92
N LYS A 502 -37.99 -1.24 -15.99
CA LYS A 502 -37.87 0.12 -16.56
C LYS A 502 -38.46 0.12 -17.96
#